data_AF-A0A7X9ED59-F1
#
_entry.id   AF-A0A7X9ED59-F1
#
_cell.length_a   1.000
_cell.length_b   1.000
_cell.length_c   1.000
_cell.angle_alpha   90.00
_cell.angle_beta   90.00
_cell.angle_gamma   90.00
#
_symmetry.space_group_name_H-M   'P 1'
#
loop_
_entity.id
_entity.type
_entity.pdbx_description
1 polymer ?
#
loop_
_entity_poly.entity_id
_entity_poly.type
_entity_poly.pdbx_seq_one_letter_code
_entity_poly.pdbx_strand_id
1 'polypeptide(L)'
;KELDAFEGSVAYIGTPCQIAGIRELQRVYPKTGNKVKLTIANFCGGFKNYNNIRKIAIRHNINYRDIEYFRFRGGGQPGSMLIRDKGGKIFKAPYPEFTGYTGYSKVLRCHLCVDATGELADISCGDAWLDRYNNDPKPWSIVLCRNTEVDKLLESMVNDKVIISEPISIADVVKSQFTNIHSKKVRQAARFKFYSMLGYRIPHFDGGYSTKRTSLLLELKVFLSHRFKELIECVSLYGLLRVILRKPL
;
A
#
# COMPACT_ATOMS: atom_id res chain seq x y z
N LYS A 1 25.14 0.40 -7.16
CA LYS A 1 25.93 -0.86 -7.23
C LYS A 1 24.96 -2.01 -7.07
N GLU A 2 25.12 -3.09 -7.84
CA GLU A 2 24.30 -4.29 -7.66
C GLU A 2 24.61 -4.94 -6.30
N LEU A 3 23.62 -5.61 -5.70
CA LEU A 3 23.75 -6.20 -4.37
C LEU A 3 24.85 -7.28 -4.33
N ASP A 4 25.05 -8.00 -5.44
CA ASP A 4 26.01 -9.09 -5.49
C ASP A 4 27.47 -8.60 -5.38
N ALA A 5 27.78 -7.47 -5.99
CA ALA A 5 29.11 -6.83 -5.93
C ALA A 5 29.32 -5.96 -4.67
N PHE A 6 28.33 -5.87 -3.76
CA PHE A 6 28.43 -5.03 -2.57
C PHE A 6 29.07 -5.78 -1.40
N GLU A 7 30.24 -5.34 -0.93
CA GLU A 7 31.01 -5.98 0.16
C GLU A 7 30.53 -5.62 1.58
N GLY A 8 29.22 -5.42 1.78
CA GLY A 8 28.68 -4.98 3.06
C GLY A 8 27.29 -5.52 3.37
N SER A 9 26.74 -5.07 4.49
CA SER A 9 25.36 -5.34 4.91
C SER A 9 24.43 -4.19 4.53
N VAL A 10 23.19 -4.51 4.17
CA VAL A 10 22.17 -3.52 3.80
C VAL A 10 20.91 -3.69 4.64
N ALA A 11 20.25 -2.56 4.92
CA ALA A 11 18.85 -2.54 5.30
C ALA A 11 18.00 -2.32 4.03
N TYR A 12 16.94 -3.10 3.87
CA TYR A 12 16.03 -3.00 2.74
C TYR A 12 14.66 -2.48 3.20
N ILE A 13 14.21 -1.39 2.59
CA ILE A 13 12.89 -0.81 2.82
C ILE A 13 12.03 -1.06 1.58
N GLY A 14 10.86 -1.67 1.76
CA GLY A 14 9.99 -1.98 0.62
C GLY A 14 8.56 -2.33 0.98
N THR A 15 7.77 -2.61 -0.05
CA THR A 15 6.40 -3.10 0.12
C THR A 15 6.39 -4.57 0.57
N PRO A 16 5.29 -5.06 1.15
CA PRO A 16 5.19 -6.45 1.60
C PRO A 16 5.55 -7.48 0.52
N CYS A 17 5.15 -7.24 -0.72
CA CYS A 17 5.48 -8.13 -1.83
C CYS A 17 6.94 -8.06 -2.30
N GLN A 18 7.64 -6.96 -2.04
CA GLN A 18 9.09 -6.86 -2.26
C GLN A 18 9.85 -7.57 -1.13
N ILE A 19 9.40 -7.42 0.13
CA ILE A 19 9.99 -8.18 1.25
C ILE A 19 9.86 -9.68 1.03
N ALA A 20 8.70 -10.16 0.56
CA ALA A 20 8.55 -11.56 0.16
C ALA A 20 9.58 -11.99 -0.90
N GLY A 21 9.88 -11.12 -1.86
CA GLY A 21 10.93 -11.35 -2.85
C GLY A 21 12.34 -11.39 -2.25
N ILE A 22 12.63 -10.56 -1.23
CA ILE A 22 13.89 -10.61 -0.48
C ILE A 22 14.01 -11.92 0.31
N ARG A 23 12.93 -12.39 0.96
CA ARG A 23 12.95 -13.69 1.65
C ARG A 23 13.20 -14.85 0.69
N GLU A 24 12.62 -14.78 -0.50
CA GLU A 24 12.89 -15.77 -1.55
C GLU A 24 14.32 -15.67 -2.08
N LEU A 25 14.87 -14.46 -2.25
CA LEU A 25 16.27 -14.24 -2.61
C LEU A 25 17.22 -14.83 -1.55
N GLN A 26 16.92 -14.66 -0.26
CA GLN A 26 17.67 -15.26 0.85
C GLN A 26 17.65 -16.79 0.80
N ARG A 27 16.50 -17.37 0.42
CA ARG A 27 16.33 -18.82 0.30
C ARG A 27 17.07 -19.41 -0.90
N VAL A 28 16.98 -18.78 -2.07
CA VAL A 28 17.51 -19.32 -3.34
C VAL A 28 18.96 -18.90 -3.58
N TYR A 29 19.37 -17.71 -3.14
CA TYR A 29 20.72 -17.17 -3.32
C TYR A 29 21.30 -16.65 -1.99
N PRO A 30 21.61 -17.52 -1.01
CA PRO A 30 22.01 -17.10 0.33
C PRO A 30 23.21 -16.14 0.37
N LYS A 31 24.20 -16.30 -0.51
CA LYS A 31 25.39 -15.43 -0.58
C LYS A 31 25.02 -13.95 -0.81
N THR A 32 24.07 -13.70 -1.71
CA THR A 32 23.62 -12.34 -2.05
C THR A 32 22.51 -11.89 -1.11
N GLY A 33 21.51 -12.75 -0.86
CA GLY A 33 20.35 -12.41 -0.03
C GLY A 33 20.70 -12.14 1.43
N ASN A 34 21.67 -12.85 2.01
CA ASN A 34 22.08 -12.67 3.41
C ASN A 34 22.88 -11.39 3.65
N LYS A 35 23.20 -10.61 2.60
CA LYS A 35 23.68 -9.22 2.74
C LYS A 35 22.57 -8.30 3.25
N VAL A 36 21.29 -8.64 3.00
CA VAL A 36 20.16 -7.93 3.60
C VAL A 36 19.99 -8.39 5.05
N LYS A 37 20.38 -7.54 6.00
CA LYS A 37 20.36 -7.85 7.45
C LYS A 37 19.13 -7.33 8.16
N LEU A 38 18.46 -6.33 7.59
CA LEU A 38 17.27 -5.72 8.15
C LEU A 38 16.26 -5.46 7.03
N THR A 39 15.01 -5.78 7.27
CA THR A 39 13.90 -5.50 6.36
C THR A 39 12.84 -4.65 7.04
N ILE A 40 12.46 -3.55 6.40
CA ILE A 40 11.40 -2.65 6.86
C ILE A 40 10.30 -2.61 5.80
N ALA A 41 9.08 -2.99 6.18
CA ALA A 41 7.92 -2.90 5.31
C ALA A 41 7.04 -1.70 5.62
N ASN A 42 6.44 -1.11 4.59
CA ASN A 42 5.26 -0.28 4.80
C ASN A 42 3.97 -1.12 4.77
N PHE A 43 2.97 -0.73 5.56
CA PHE A 43 1.60 -1.20 5.35
C PHE A 43 1.16 -0.79 3.94
N CYS A 44 0.57 -1.72 3.20
CA CYS A 44 0.37 -1.54 1.78
C CYS A 44 -1.08 -1.84 1.37
N GLY A 45 -1.78 -0.81 0.90
CA GLY A 45 -3.09 -0.93 0.27
C GLY A 45 -3.04 -1.38 -1.20
N GLY A 46 -1.86 -1.40 -1.81
CA GLY A 46 -1.65 -1.61 -3.24
C GLY A 46 -1.60 -0.31 -4.05
N PHE A 47 -1.11 -0.41 -5.28
CA PHE A 47 -0.88 0.75 -6.15
C PHE A 47 -1.52 0.57 -7.52
N LYS A 48 -1.72 1.70 -8.21
CA LYS A 48 -2.23 1.78 -9.59
C LYS A 48 -1.05 2.02 -10.55
N ASN A 49 -1.29 1.86 -11.84
CA ASN A 49 -0.29 2.16 -12.87
C ASN A 49 0.06 3.67 -12.95
N TYR A 50 1.15 4.01 -13.62
CA TYR A 50 1.56 5.41 -13.84
C TYR A 50 0.52 6.23 -14.62
N ASN A 51 -0.32 5.58 -15.44
CA ASN A 51 -1.42 6.25 -16.14
C ASN A 51 -2.40 6.93 -15.16
N ASN A 52 -2.56 6.40 -13.94
CA ASN A 52 -3.34 7.07 -12.90
C ASN A 52 -2.77 8.46 -12.57
N ILE A 53 -1.47 8.56 -12.30
CA ILE A 53 -0.84 9.84 -11.95
C ILE A 53 -0.85 10.78 -13.16
N ARG A 54 -0.53 10.28 -14.35
CA ARG A 54 -0.58 11.05 -15.59
C ARG A 54 -1.97 11.64 -15.84
N LYS A 55 -3.02 10.87 -15.65
CA LYS A 55 -4.40 11.33 -15.85
C LYS A 55 -4.84 12.33 -14.78
N ILE A 56 -4.44 12.14 -13.52
CA ILE A 56 -4.66 13.15 -12.46
C ILE A 56 -3.99 14.47 -12.86
N ALA A 57 -2.72 14.45 -13.26
CA ALA A 57 -2.00 15.66 -13.68
C ALA A 57 -2.73 16.39 -14.83
N ILE A 58 -3.10 15.67 -15.91
CA ILE A 58 -3.82 16.23 -17.05
C ILE A 58 -5.14 16.88 -16.63
N ARG A 59 -5.94 16.22 -15.77
CA ARG A 59 -7.22 16.76 -15.28
C ARG A 59 -7.07 18.03 -14.45
N HIS A 60 -5.89 18.24 -13.87
CA HIS A 60 -5.55 19.45 -13.12
C HIS A 60 -4.66 20.40 -13.91
N ASN A 61 -4.62 20.25 -15.25
CA ASN A 61 -3.88 21.12 -16.14
C ASN A 61 -2.39 21.21 -15.77
N ILE A 62 -1.81 20.11 -15.28
CA ILE A 62 -0.39 19.93 -15.00
C ILE A 62 0.19 19.03 -16.09
N ASN A 63 1.23 19.49 -16.77
CA ASN A 63 1.97 18.65 -17.71
C ASN A 63 2.77 17.61 -16.91
N TYR A 64 2.54 16.32 -17.20
CA TYR A 64 3.20 15.23 -16.51
C TYR A 64 4.73 15.29 -16.59
N ARG A 65 5.29 15.84 -17.68
CA ARG A 65 6.74 16.00 -17.86
C ARG A 65 7.34 17.15 -17.05
N ASP A 66 6.50 18.06 -16.58
CA ASP A 66 6.92 19.25 -15.83
C ASP A 66 6.77 19.08 -14.32
N ILE A 67 6.28 17.92 -13.85
CA ILE A 67 6.21 17.60 -12.42
C ILE A 67 7.63 17.58 -11.83
N GLU A 68 7.90 18.50 -10.91
CA GLU A 68 9.17 18.55 -10.16
C GLU A 68 9.05 17.96 -8.76
N TYR A 69 7.83 17.92 -8.20
CA TYR A 69 7.58 17.36 -6.88
C TYR A 69 6.26 16.60 -6.87
N PHE A 70 6.31 15.40 -6.29
CA PHE A 70 5.16 14.54 -6.11
C PHE A 70 5.21 13.91 -4.72
N ARG A 71 4.09 13.99 -3.99
CA ARG A 71 3.86 13.28 -2.74
C ARG A 71 2.53 12.55 -2.83
N PHE A 72 2.56 11.22 -2.72
CA PHE A 72 1.34 10.41 -2.84
C PHE A 72 0.37 10.66 -1.68
N ARG A 73 0.89 10.75 -0.45
CA ARG A 73 0.13 11.05 0.76
C ARG A 73 1.05 11.65 1.82
N GLY A 74 0.64 12.73 2.46
CA GLY A 74 1.34 13.33 3.59
C GLY A 74 0.85 14.73 3.93
N GLY A 75 1.50 15.37 4.90
CA GLY A 75 1.06 16.64 5.49
C GLY A 75 -0.06 16.45 6.51
N GLY A 76 0.17 15.59 7.50
CA GLY A 76 -0.80 15.17 8.51
C GLY A 76 -1.42 13.80 8.23
N GLN A 77 -2.29 13.35 9.13
CA GLN A 77 -3.07 12.12 9.03
C GLN A 77 -4.55 12.47 8.81
N PRO A 78 -5.24 11.94 7.77
CA PRO A 78 -4.79 10.95 6.79
C PRO A 78 -3.97 11.54 5.62
N GLY A 79 -3.77 12.86 5.63
CA GLY A 79 -2.90 13.58 4.70
C GLY A 79 -3.51 13.82 3.32
N SER A 80 -2.67 14.29 2.40
CA SER A 80 -3.07 14.67 1.04
C SER A 80 -2.04 14.25 0.00
N MET A 81 -2.52 13.99 -1.21
CA MET A 81 -1.68 13.97 -2.41
C MET A 81 -1.28 15.41 -2.75
N LEU A 82 -0.03 15.61 -3.17
CA LEU A 82 0.47 16.89 -3.67
C LEU A 82 1.27 16.67 -4.95
N ILE A 83 0.97 17.46 -5.98
CA ILE A 83 1.73 17.54 -7.23
C ILE A 83 2.11 19.01 -7.43
N ARG A 84 3.38 19.28 -7.71
CA ARG A 84 3.87 20.60 -8.08
C ARG A 84 4.69 20.50 -9.35
N ASP A 85 4.44 21.41 -10.29
CA ASP A 85 5.21 21.54 -11.53
C ASP A 85 6.28 22.63 -11.44
N LYS A 86 7.18 22.64 -12.42
CA LYS A 86 8.27 23.62 -12.56
C LYS A 86 7.78 25.07 -12.73
N GLY A 87 6.52 25.27 -13.11
CA GLY A 87 5.90 26.58 -13.25
C GLY A 87 5.27 27.09 -11.94
N GLY A 88 5.37 26.32 -10.85
CA GLY A 88 4.82 26.67 -9.53
C GLY A 88 3.35 26.29 -9.35
N LYS A 89 2.72 25.61 -10.33
CA LYS A 89 1.34 25.15 -10.17
C LYS A 89 1.28 24.00 -9.19
N ILE A 90 0.31 24.07 -8.28
CA ILE A 90 0.11 23.06 -7.23
C ILE A 90 -1.28 22.44 -7.36
N PHE A 91 -1.33 21.11 -7.39
CA PHE A 91 -2.53 20.33 -7.15
C PHE A 91 -2.41 19.62 -5.80
N LYS A 92 -3.44 19.74 -4.95
CA LYS A 92 -3.52 19.09 -3.65
C LYS A 92 -4.91 18.50 -3.45
N ALA A 93 -4.99 17.24 -3.05
CA ALA A 93 -6.26 16.57 -2.76
C ALA A 93 -6.16 15.69 -1.50
N PRO A 94 -7.10 15.78 -0.54
CA PRO A 94 -7.07 14.99 0.68
C PRO A 94 -7.33 13.50 0.42
N TYR A 95 -6.86 12.64 1.34
CA TYR A 95 -7.30 11.25 1.40
C TYR A 95 -8.68 11.14 2.07
N PRO A 96 -9.59 10.26 1.64
CA PRO A 96 -9.45 9.29 0.53
C PRO A 96 -9.86 9.85 -0.85
N GLU A 97 -10.17 11.14 -0.96
CA GLU A 97 -10.76 11.75 -2.15
C GLU A 97 -9.97 11.44 -3.44
N PHE A 98 -8.63 11.62 -3.41
CA PHE A 98 -7.78 11.41 -4.59
C PHE A 98 -7.83 9.97 -5.14
N THR A 99 -8.22 8.98 -4.33
CA THR A 99 -8.24 7.57 -4.74
C THR A 99 -9.27 7.28 -5.83
N GLY A 100 -10.32 8.10 -5.92
CA GLY A 100 -11.40 8.05 -6.92
C GLY A 100 -11.25 9.04 -8.07
N TYR A 101 -10.11 9.74 -8.20
CA TYR A 101 -9.94 10.73 -9.28
C TYR A 101 -9.79 10.11 -10.66
N THR A 102 -9.55 8.81 -10.77
CA THR A 102 -9.50 8.09 -12.04
C THR A 102 -10.20 6.75 -11.91
N GLY A 103 -10.65 6.20 -13.04
CA GLY A 103 -11.24 4.88 -13.12
C GLY A 103 -10.23 3.73 -13.08
N TYR A 104 -8.92 4.02 -13.03
CA TYR A 104 -7.90 2.98 -12.99
C TYR A 104 -7.99 2.16 -11.71
N SER A 105 -7.95 0.84 -11.84
CA SER A 105 -7.86 -0.07 -10.71
C SER A 105 -6.42 -0.26 -10.25
N LYS A 106 -6.27 -0.91 -9.09
CA LYS A 106 -4.97 -1.43 -8.64
C LYS A 106 -4.50 -2.51 -9.63
N VAL A 107 -3.20 -2.69 -9.74
CA VAL A 107 -2.63 -3.76 -10.58
C VAL A 107 -3.08 -5.15 -10.10
N LEU A 108 -3.17 -6.12 -11.01
CA LEU A 108 -3.66 -7.48 -10.71
C LEU A 108 -3.00 -8.10 -9.48
N ARG A 109 -1.67 -7.97 -9.36
CA ARG A 109 -0.89 -8.46 -8.22
C ARG A 109 -1.41 -7.94 -6.88
N CYS A 110 -1.87 -6.68 -6.82
CA CYS A 110 -2.40 -6.10 -5.59
C CYS A 110 -3.77 -6.68 -5.21
N HIS A 111 -4.61 -7.06 -6.19
CA HIS A 111 -5.87 -7.75 -5.92
C HIS A 111 -5.65 -9.15 -5.36
N LEU A 112 -4.61 -9.84 -5.84
CA LEU A 112 -4.26 -11.21 -5.43
C LEU A 112 -3.30 -11.27 -4.22
N CYS A 113 -2.90 -10.14 -3.65
CA CYS A 113 -1.93 -10.11 -2.56
C CYS A 113 -2.58 -10.40 -1.20
N VAL A 114 -1.98 -11.31 -0.44
CA VAL A 114 -2.46 -11.71 0.90
C VAL A 114 -1.87 -10.89 2.05
N ASP A 115 -0.85 -10.06 1.79
CA ASP A 115 -0.12 -9.35 2.85
C ASP A 115 -0.51 -7.86 2.89
N ALA A 116 -1.02 -7.43 4.04
CA ALA A 116 -1.47 -6.06 4.32
C ALA A 116 -0.45 -5.26 5.13
N THR A 117 0.24 -5.92 6.07
CA THR A 117 1.00 -5.32 7.16
C THR A 117 2.49 -5.71 7.12
N GLY A 118 2.97 -6.29 6.02
CA GLY A 118 4.38 -6.64 5.82
C GLY A 118 4.81 -7.76 6.75
N GLU A 119 4.10 -8.88 6.74
CA GLU A 119 4.26 -9.94 7.75
C GLU A 119 5.62 -10.64 7.72
N LEU A 120 6.33 -10.54 6.60
CA LEU A 120 7.66 -11.12 6.41
C LEU A 120 8.81 -10.16 6.74
N ALA A 121 8.52 -8.93 7.15
CA ALA A 121 9.54 -7.94 7.50
C ALA A 121 9.93 -8.01 8.99
N ASP A 122 11.17 -7.62 9.27
CA ASP A 122 11.66 -7.47 10.65
C ASP A 122 10.90 -6.35 11.38
N ILE A 123 10.67 -5.23 10.69
CA ILE A 123 9.79 -4.14 11.13
C ILE A 123 8.76 -3.86 10.05
N SER A 124 7.52 -3.55 10.45
CA SER A 124 6.52 -2.99 9.55
C SER A 124 5.90 -1.72 10.12
N CYS A 125 5.76 -0.69 9.29
CA CYS A 125 5.20 0.58 9.71
C CYS A 125 4.01 0.99 8.83
N GLY A 126 3.02 1.65 9.42
CA GLY A 126 1.94 2.29 8.67
C GLY A 126 1.23 3.36 9.46
N ASP A 127 0.46 4.20 8.78
CA ASP A 127 -0.34 5.24 9.43
C ASP A 127 -1.23 4.68 10.53
N ALA A 128 -1.35 5.41 11.62
CA ALA A 128 -2.05 4.89 12.79
C ALA A 128 -3.54 4.68 12.54
N TRP A 129 -4.21 5.54 11.76
CA TRP A 129 -5.64 5.46 11.44
C TRP A 129 -6.54 5.11 12.65
N LEU A 130 -6.24 5.70 13.80
CA LEU A 130 -7.06 5.62 15.01
C LEU A 130 -7.49 7.02 15.41
N ASP A 131 -8.71 7.15 15.90
CA ASP A 131 -9.34 8.43 16.24
C ASP A 131 -8.48 9.26 17.21
N ARG A 132 -7.85 8.59 18.19
CA ARG A 132 -6.96 9.23 19.16
C ARG A 132 -5.72 9.92 18.56
N TYR A 133 -5.31 9.53 17.36
CA TYR A 133 -4.15 10.10 16.65
C TYR A 133 -4.53 11.01 15.48
N ASN A 134 -5.81 11.06 15.09
CA ASN A 134 -6.25 11.87 13.94
C ASN A 134 -6.22 13.38 14.25
N ASN A 135 -6.36 13.76 15.53
CA ASN A 135 -6.34 15.15 15.97
C ASN A 135 -5.00 15.58 16.57
N ASP A 136 -4.00 14.68 16.61
CA ASP A 136 -2.68 15.01 17.11
C ASP A 136 -1.92 15.82 16.04
N PRO A 137 -1.33 16.99 16.37
CA PRO A 137 -0.47 17.72 15.44
C PRO A 137 0.78 16.93 15.02
N LYS A 138 1.21 15.95 15.82
CA LYS A 138 2.33 15.06 15.53
C LYS A 138 1.86 13.84 14.72
N PRO A 139 2.60 13.45 13.67
CA PRO A 139 2.26 12.26 12.90
C PRO A 139 2.60 10.99 13.69
N TRP A 140 1.63 10.09 13.82
CA TRP A 140 1.81 8.79 14.44
C TRP A 140 1.87 7.67 13.40
N SER A 141 2.75 6.71 13.61
CA SER A 141 2.82 5.47 12.84
C SER A 141 2.67 4.28 13.79
N ILE A 142 1.86 3.31 13.39
CA ILE A 142 1.92 1.97 13.97
C ILE A 142 3.23 1.33 13.53
N VAL A 143 3.96 0.76 14.49
CA VAL A 143 5.17 -0.03 14.25
C VAL A 143 4.92 -1.45 14.78
N LEU A 144 5.13 -2.45 13.93
CA LEU A 144 5.10 -3.87 14.29
C LEU A 144 6.53 -4.41 14.17
N CYS A 145 7.15 -4.74 15.29
CA CYS A 145 8.45 -5.40 15.32
C CYS A 145 8.27 -6.91 15.46
N ARG A 146 9.00 -7.70 14.66
CA ARG A 146 9.01 -9.17 14.70
C ARG A 146 10.40 -9.74 14.98
N ASN A 147 11.40 -8.88 15.07
CA ASN A 147 12.79 -9.26 15.27
C ASN A 147 13.25 -8.77 16.65
N THR A 148 13.61 -9.70 17.53
CA THR A 148 13.95 -9.42 18.93
C THR A 148 15.16 -8.52 19.09
N GLU A 149 16.16 -8.60 18.20
CA GLU A 149 17.33 -7.72 18.27
C GLU A 149 16.99 -6.30 17.82
N VAL A 150 16.06 -6.18 16.89
CA VAL A 150 15.57 -4.87 16.43
C VAL A 150 14.63 -4.25 17.46
N ASP A 151 13.89 -5.06 18.21
CA ASP A 151 13.02 -4.60 19.30
C ASP A 151 13.84 -3.90 20.40
N LYS A 152 14.96 -4.50 20.83
CA LYS A 152 15.92 -3.87 21.76
C LYS A 152 16.47 -2.54 21.24
N LEU A 153 16.72 -2.44 19.93
CA LEU A 153 17.16 -1.19 19.31
C LEU A 153 16.05 -0.14 19.34
N LEU A 154 14.79 -0.51 19.11
CA LEU A 154 13.66 0.41 19.24
C LEU A 154 13.50 0.88 20.70
N GLU A 155 13.67 -0.01 21.67
CA GLU A 155 13.68 0.35 23.10
C GLU A 155 14.79 1.35 23.45
N SER A 156 16.02 1.13 22.95
CA SER A 156 17.11 2.09 23.17
C SER A 156 16.82 3.44 22.52
N MET A 157 16.26 3.46 21.31
CA MET A 157 15.83 4.71 20.66
C MET A 157 14.75 5.46 21.45
N VAL A 158 13.87 4.76 22.16
CA VAL A 158 12.88 5.37 23.07
C VAL A 158 13.58 5.95 24.31
N ASN A 159 14.47 5.18 24.95
CA ASN A 159 15.22 5.61 26.12
C ASN A 159 16.10 6.84 25.83
N ASP A 160 16.73 6.85 24.65
CA ASP A 160 17.58 7.94 24.15
C ASP A 160 16.74 9.12 23.60
N LYS A 161 15.41 9.04 23.66
CA LYS A 161 14.45 10.06 23.19
C LYS A 161 14.59 10.40 21.70
N VAL A 162 15.11 9.47 20.90
CA VAL A 162 15.18 9.57 19.44
C VAL A 162 13.77 9.43 18.85
N ILE A 163 12.93 8.59 19.46
CA ILE A 163 11.51 8.43 19.12
C ILE A 163 10.64 8.49 20.38
N ILE A 164 9.37 8.83 20.20
CA ILE A 164 8.33 8.70 21.21
C ILE A 164 7.45 7.52 20.79
N SER A 165 7.09 6.66 21.74
CA SER A 165 6.24 5.50 21.50
C SER A 165 5.12 5.41 22.53
N GLU A 166 4.02 4.80 22.12
CA GLU A 166 2.91 4.42 22.98
C GLU A 166 2.50 2.98 22.66
N PRO A 167 2.08 2.19 23.66
CA PRO A 167 1.58 0.84 23.42
C PRO A 167 0.26 0.89 22.63
N ILE A 168 0.09 -0.07 21.74
CA ILE A 168 -1.16 -0.31 21.01
C ILE A 168 -1.53 -1.80 21.10
N SER A 169 -2.82 -2.10 21.05
CA SER A 169 -3.28 -3.50 21.03
C SER A 169 -3.33 -4.07 19.61
N ILE A 170 -3.36 -5.41 19.48
CA ILE A 170 -3.64 -6.07 18.19
C ILE A 170 -5.02 -5.63 17.65
N ALA A 171 -6.00 -5.45 18.54
CA ALA A 171 -7.34 -4.98 18.18
C ALA A 171 -7.29 -3.56 17.57
N ASP A 172 -6.44 -2.67 18.10
CA ASP A 172 -6.19 -1.35 17.53
C ASP A 172 -5.61 -1.43 16.12
N VAL A 173 -4.63 -2.31 15.89
CA VAL A 173 -4.03 -2.52 14.56
C VAL A 173 -5.09 -3.04 13.57
N VAL A 174 -5.92 -3.99 13.99
CA VAL A 174 -7.01 -4.54 13.17
C VAL A 174 -8.08 -3.49 12.88
N LYS A 175 -8.45 -2.66 13.87
CA LYS A 175 -9.40 -1.55 13.71
C LYS A 175 -8.85 -0.53 12.71
N SER A 176 -7.62 -0.08 12.93
CA SER A 176 -6.88 0.85 12.07
C SER A 176 -6.88 0.39 10.61
N GLN A 177 -6.47 -0.86 10.37
CA GLN A 177 -6.25 -1.40 9.03
C GLN A 177 -7.41 -2.26 8.52
N PHE A 178 -8.61 -2.12 9.09
CA PHE A 178 -9.73 -3.05 8.88
C PHE A 178 -10.02 -3.33 7.41
N THR A 179 -10.18 -2.29 6.59
CA THR A 179 -10.53 -2.45 5.18
C THR A 179 -9.43 -3.17 4.39
N ASN A 180 -8.16 -2.89 4.71
CA ASN A 180 -7.00 -3.47 4.04
C ASN A 180 -6.82 -4.95 4.44
N ILE A 181 -6.87 -5.23 5.75
CA ILE A 181 -6.80 -6.58 6.31
C ILE A 181 -7.98 -7.42 5.82
N HIS A 182 -9.21 -6.92 5.88
CA HIS A 182 -10.39 -7.64 5.39
C HIS A 182 -10.26 -7.99 3.90
N SER A 183 -9.78 -7.05 3.08
CA SER A 183 -9.58 -7.30 1.65
C SER A 183 -8.50 -8.35 1.36
N LYS A 184 -7.40 -8.36 2.13
CA LYS A 184 -6.20 -9.17 1.85
C LYS A 184 -6.12 -10.46 2.68
N LYS A 185 -6.92 -10.59 3.73
CA LYS A 185 -6.94 -11.77 4.59
C LYS A 185 -8.25 -12.52 4.49
N VAL A 186 -9.39 -11.82 4.55
CA VAL A 186 -10.70 -12.48 4.65
C VAL A 186 -11.25 -12.86 3.26
N ARG A 187 -11.13 -11.97 2.28
CA ARG A 187 -11.74 -12.15 0.95
C ARG A 187 -10.93 -13.02 -0.02
N GLN A 188 -9.69 -13.38 0.31
CA GLN A 188 -8.74 -13.95 -0.66
C GLN A 188 -9.13 -15.33 -1.18
N ALA A 189 -9.65 -16.24 -0.35
CA ALA A 189 -10.05 -17.56 -0.82
C ALA A 189 -11.15 -17.51 -1.89
N ALA A 190 -12.16 -16.65 -1.71
CA ALA A 190 -13.19 -16.43 -2.73
C ALA A 190 -12.61 -15.74 -3.98
N ARG A 191 -11.72 -14.76 -3.79
CA ARG A 191 -11.08 -14.03 -4.89
C ARG A 191 -10.20 -14.95 -5.73
N PHE A 192 -9.38 -15.80 -5.13
CA PHE A 192 -8.55 -16.76 -5.86
C PHE A 192 -9.40 -17.73 -6.68
N LYS A 193 -10.48 -18.27 -6.11
CA LYS A 193 -11.41 -19.12 -6.86
C LYS A 193 -12.03 -18.36 -8.04
N PHE A 194 -12.52 -17.15 -7.81
CA PHE A 194 -13.13 -16.31 -8.85
C PHE A 194 -12.15 -16.00 -9.99
N TYR A 195 -10.94 -15.50 -9.69
CA TYR A 195 -9.95 -15.19 -10.70
C TYR A 195 -9.44 -16.43 -11.43
N SER A 196 -9.31 -17.58 -10.74
CA SER A 196 -8.98 -18.86 -11.38
C SER A 196 -10.06 -19.31 -12.36
N MET A 197 -11.36 -19.13 -12.05
CA MET A 197 -12.45 -19.42 -12.99
C MET A 197 -12.42 -18.53 -14.24
N LEU A 198 -11.87 -17.32 -14.12
CA LEU A 198 -11.64 -16.42 -15.26
C LEU A 198 -10.33 -16.72 -16.01
N GLY A 199 -9.62 -17.79 -15.68
CA GLY A 199 -8.39 -18.21 -16.35
C GLY A 199 -7.12 -17.49 -15.89
N TYR A 200 -7.16 -16.67 -14.84
CA TYR A 200 -5.95 -16.04 -14.30
C TYR A 200 -5.09 -17.06 -13.54
N ARG A 201 -3.77 -16.94 -13.70
CA ARG A 201 -2.81 -17.64 -12.85
C ARG A 201 -2.80 -17.03 -11.45
N ILE A 202 -3.01 -17.87 -10.44
CA ILE A 202 -3.01 -17.44 -9.04
C ILE A 202 -1.61 -17.71 -8.45
N PRO A 203 -0.97 -16.71 -7.81
CA PRO A 203 0.30 -16.95 -7.11
C PRO A 203 0.12 -17.97 -5.98
N HIS A 204 1.12 -18.81 -5.77
CA HIS A 204 1.15 -19.69 -4.61
C HIS A 204 1.50 -18.87 -3.36
N PHE A 205 0.71 -19.05 -2.30
CA PHE A 205 0.96 -18.52 -0.97
C PHE A 205 0.84 -19.67 0.02
N ASP A 206 1.84 -19.80 0.89
CA ASP A 206 1.95 -20.83 1.93
C ASP A 206 1.04 -20.57 3.14
N GLY A 207 0.55 -19.35 3.30
CA GLY A 207 -0.40 -19.01 4.36
C GLY A 207 -0.73 -17.53 4.45
N GLY A 208 -1.12 -17.10 5.65
CA GLY A 208 -1.39 -15.71 5.95
C GLY A 208 -2.70 -15.19 5.36
N TYR A 209 -3.71 -16.01 5.09
CA TYR A 209 -5.06 -15.54 4.76
C TYR A 209 -6.10 -16.59 5.14
N SER A 210 -7.36 -16.18 5.25
CA SER A 210 -8.46 -17.09 5.54
C SER A 210 -8.72 -18.02 4.36
N THR A 211 -8.77 -19.31 4.64
CA THR A 211 -9.20 -20.34 3.67
C THR A 211 -10.72 -20.42 3.53
N LYS A 212 -11.47 -19.79 4.46
CA LYS A 212 -12.92 -19.70 4.39
C LYS A 212 -13.33 -18.80 3.23
N ARG A 213 -14.17 -19.33 2.34
CA ARG A 213 -14.69 -18.55 1.21
C ARG A 213 -15.80 -17.62 1.69
N THR A 214 -15.68 -16.36 1.30
CA THR A 214 -16.75 -15.35 1.40
C THR A 214 -17.71 -15.49 0.20
N SER A 215 -18.08 -14.41 -0.48
CA SER A 215 -19.02 -14.44 -1.61
C SER A 215 -18.31 -14.31 -2.97
N LEU A 216 -18.54 -15.27 -3.88
CA LEU A 216 -18.11 -15.15 -5.30
C LEU A 216 -18.87 -14.03 -6.03
N LEU A 217 -20.16 -13.84 -5.70
CA LEU A 217 -20.97 -12.76 -6.28
C LEU A 217 -20.40 -11.38 -5.90
N LEU A 218 -19.90 -11.22 -4.67
CA LEU A 218 -19.20 -10.00 -4.28
C LEU A 218 -17.93 -9.77 -5.13
N GLU A 219 -17.12 -10.80 -5.34
CA GLU A 219 -15.91 -10.67 -6.16
C GLU A 219 -16.24 -10.36 -7.62
N LEU A 220 -17.30 -10.96 -8.18
CA LEU A 220 -17.83 -10.60 -9.50
C LEU A 220 -18.25 -9.13 -9.57
N LYS A 221 -19.05 -8.65 -8.60
CA LYS A 221 -19.49 -7.24 -8.55
C LYS A 221 -18.31 -6.28 -8.48
N VAL A 222 -17.30 -6.59 -7.64
CA VAL A 222 -16.09 -5.78 -7.51
C VAL A 222 -15.27 -5.79 -8.81
N PHE A 223 -15.09 -6.96 -9.44
CA PHE A 223 -14.39 -7.09 -10.71
C PHE A 223 -15.08 -6.28 -11.82
N LEU A 224 -16.39 -6.45 -12.00
CA LEU A 224 -17.17 -5.71 -12.98
C LEU A 224 -17.11 -4.20 -12.71
N SER A 225 -17.21 -3.77 -11.46
CA SER A 225 -17.08 -2.36 -11.09
C SER A 225 -15.71 -1.78 -11.49
N HIS A 226 -14.62 -2.51 -11.24
CA HIS A 226 -13.29 -2.07 -11.66
C HIS A 226 -13.14 -2.02 -13.19
N ARG A 227 -13.58 -3.07 -13.90
CA ARG A 227 -13.51 -3.11 -15.36
C ARG A 227 -14.34 -2.04 -16.04
N PHE A 228 -15.53 -1.78 -15.52
CA PHE A 228 -16.38 -0.70 -16.00
C PHE A 228 -15.69 0.66 -15.83
N LYS A 229 -15.17 0.96 -14.63
CA LYS A 229 -14.45 2.21 -14.37
C LYS A 229 -13.22 2.38 -15.26
N GLU A 230 -12.44 1.32 -15.47
CA GLU A 230 -11.29 1.32 -16.37
C GLU A 230 -11.69 1.57 -17.82
N LEU A 231 -12.73 0.90 -18.31
CA LEU A 231 -13.25 1.08 -19.67
C LEU A 231 -13.69 2.53 -19.90
N ILE A 232 -14.48 3.07 -18.98
CA ILE A 232 -14.98 4.45 -19.03
C ILE A 232 -13.81 5.47 -18.94
N GLU A 233 -12.73 5.15 -18.22
CA GLU A 233 -11.51 5.95 -18.18
C GLU A 233 -10.75 5.93 -19.51
N CYS A 234 -10.68 4.76 -20.18
CA CYS A 234 -10.03 4.61 -21.48
C CYS A 234 -10.72 5.42 -22.58
N VAL A 235 -12.06 5.50 -22.57
CA VAL A 235 -12.83 6.35 -23.49
C VAL A 235 -12.96 7.81 -23.01
N SER A 236 -12.20 8.20 -21.99
CA SER A 236 -12.16 9.56 -21.42
C SER A 236 -13.50 10.11 -20.89
N LEU A 237 -14.48 9.25 -20.61
CA LEU A 237 -15.79 9.63 -20.05
C LEU A 237 -15.83 9.57 -18.51
N TYR A 238 -14.80 9.05 -17.85
CA TYR A 238 -14.81 8.87 -16.39
C TYR A 238 -14.87 10.19 -15.62
N GLY A 239 -14.27 11.27 -16.15
CA GLY A 239 -14.39 12.60 -15.57
C GLY A 239 -15.84 13.07 -15.47
N LEU A 240 -16.59 12.92 -16.58
CA LEU A 240 -18.01 13.26 -16.66
C LEU A 240 -18.84 12.35 -15.74
N LEU A 241 -18.61 11.03 -15.82
CA LEU A 241 -19.28 10.06 -14.96
C LEU A 241 -19.11 10.39 -13.47
N ARG A 242 -17.91 10.80 -13.06
CA ARG A 242 -17.64 11.19 -11.66
C ARG A 242 -18.44 12.43 -11.24
N VAL A 243 -18.64 13.40 -12.13
CA VAL A 243 -19.44 14.60 -11.85
C VAL A 243 -20.92 14.24 -11.74
N ILE A 244 -21.43 13.38 -12.64
CA ILE A 244 -22.82 12.91 -12.63
C ILE A 244 -23.11 12.05 -11.40
N LEU A 245 -22.21 11.13 -11.08
CA LEU A 245 -22.30 10.23 -9.93
C LEU A 245 -21.86 10.91 -8.63
N ARG A 246 -21.90 12.25 -8.51
CA ARG A 246 -21.65 12.98 -7.26
C ARG A 246 -22.62 12.46 -6.18
N LYS A 247 -22.28 11.35 -5.54
CA LYS A 247 -22.65 11.10 -4.17
C LYS A 247 -21.91 12.17 -3.36
N PRO A 248 -22.59 12.94 -2.50
CA PRO A 248 -21.88 13.59 -1.41
C PRO A 248 -21.10 12.49 -0.68
N LEU A 249 -19.81 12.75 -0.44
CA LEU A 249 -18.96 11.85 0.32
C LEU A 249 -19.51 11.65 1.72
#